data_AF-A0ABD2MC13-F1
#
_entry.id   AF-A0ABD2MC13-F1
#
_cell.length_a   1.000
_cell.length_b   1.000
_cell.length_c   1.000
_cell.angle_alpha   90.00
_cell.angle_beta   90.00
_cell.angle_gamma   90.00
#
_symmetry.space_group_name_H-M   'P 1'
#
loop_
_entity.id
_entity.type
_entity.pdbx_description
1 polymer ?
#
loop_
_entity_poly.entity_id
_entity_poly.type
_entity_poly.pdbx_seq_one_letter_code
_entity_poly.pdbx_strand_id
1 'polypeptide(L)'
;MFVFQMLSSASSVVKMPRHCFFLQLFISLLPLFSSGGNGSTFFFHKKDSDVFTRDHVKVNCSEPICIGHYREIYCEGAIMWATWYFGLQNECPGNRMRFEAEVILKNFDSSFDQQGRLYREDFRRFCKENFDDRPYLEEAQVKDWTADLGFLDRITSPKMKMFATAIHKIWPQLARRFVDDVFEHPDRYPFLAVPYTFLIPGNLVQMYYYWDTFWIVRGLLLSQMKETARGVLLNMAHVLQVRGHIPNSGNIQSVRRSQPPVFTLMVRDYYEASGDKQFLAEIIPALERELNWWRKNRTVVVHLESKNEQYIAYQYRTMANCPRPESLMLDYYFAMESSRDDLEFIWSSTNR
;
A
#
# COMPACT_ATOMS: atom_id res chain seq x y z
N MET A 1 -0.39 7.48 10.65
CA MET A 1 -0.39 7.14 12.09
C MET A 1 -1.17 8.15 12.94
N PHE A 2 -0.90 9.46 12.84
CA PHE A 2 -1.59 10.48 13.66
C PHE A 2 -3.11 10.59 13.38
N VAL A 3 -3.58 10.60 12.13
CA VAL A 3 -5.03 10.78 11.83
C VAL A 3 -5.87 9.56 12.27
N PHE A 4 -5.30 8.36 12.24
CA PHE A 4 -6.02 7.09 12.49
C PHE A 4 -6.21 6.76 13.97
N GLN A 5 -5.22 7.05 14.82
CA GLN A 5 -5.39 6.97 16.27
C GLN A 5 -6.37 8.04 16.79
N MET A 6 -6.61 9.08 16.00
CA MET A 6 -7.42 10.26 16.34
C MET A 6 -8.90 10.17 15.96
N LEU A 7 -9.29 9.46 14.89
CA LEU A 7 -10.71 9.23 14.55
C LEU A 7 -11.33 8.06 15.33
N SER A 8 -10.50 7.12 15.78
CA SER A 8 -10.84 5.99 16.64
C SER A 8 -11.54 6.38 17.94
N SER A 9 -11.08 7.46 18.57
CA SER A 9 -11.55 7.91 19.89
C SER A 9 -12.84 8.73 19.81
N ALA A 10 -13.29 9.10 18.60
CA ALA A 10 -14.52 9.86 18.36
C ALA A 10 -15.74 9.00 17.94
N SER A 11 -15.57 7.69 17.73
CA SER A 11 -16.66 6.82 17.27
C SER A 11 -17.43 6.17 18.41
N SER A 12 -18.36 6.91 19.04
CA SER A 12 -19.51 6.33 19.76
C SER A 12 -20.65 5.89 18.81
N VAL A 13 -20.46 6.00 17.49
CA VAL A 13 -21.52 5.84 16.47
C VAL A 13 -21.33 4.62 15.55
N VAL A 14 -20.23 3.85 15.66
CA VAL A 14 -20.02 2.66 14.83
C VAL A 14 -19.73 1.43 15.69
N LYS A 15 -20.70 0.52 15.80
CA LYS A 15 -20.47 -0.84 16.32
C LYS A 15 -19.72 -1.66 15.27
N MET A 16 -18.39 -1.58 15.26
CA MET A 16 -17.53 -2.61 14.66
C MET A 16 -16.90 -3.47 15.76
N PRO A 17 -16.69 -4.78 15.53
CA PRO A 17 -16.10 -5.67 16.53
C PRO A 17 -14.69 -5.20 16.93
N ARG A 18 -14.38 -5.23 18.23
CA ARG A 18 -13.09 -4.81 18.82
C ARG A 18 -11.86 -5.49 18.17
N HIS A 19 -12.03 -6.59 17.45
CA HIS A 19 -10.95 -7.33 16.78
C HIS A 19 -10.37 -6.64 15.53
N CYS A 20 -11.14 -5.82 14.79
CA CYS A 20 -10.59 -5.05 13.67
C CYS A 20 -9.64 -3.93 14.13
N PHE A 21 -9.79 -3.46 15.37
CA PHE A 21 -8.99 -2.39 15.96
C PHE A 21 -7.53 -2.82 16.23
N PHE A 22 -7.33 -4.08 16.62
CA PHE A 22 -6.00 -4.61 16.94
C PHE A 22 -5.12 -4.82 15.70
N LEU A 23 -5.72 -5.12 14.55
CA LEU A 23 -5.00 -5.28 13.29
C LEU A 23 -4.34 -3.96 12.83
N GLN A 24 -4.98 -2.83 13.12
CA GLN A 24 -4.51 -1.51 12.72
C GLN A 24 -3.34 -1.00 13.58
N LEU A 25 -3.28 -1.38 14.88
CA LEU A 25 -2.10 -1.08 15.70
C LEU A 25 -0.86 -1.83 15.19
N PHE A 26 -0.99 -3.11 14.82
CA PHE A 26 0.14 -3.90 14.30
C PHE A 26 0.67 -3.40 12.96
N ILE A 27 -0.21 -3.04 12.02
CA ILE A 27 0.19 -2.51 10.70
C ILE A 27 0.79 -1.09 10.81
N SER A 28 0.33 -0.28 11.78
CA SER A 28 0.85 1.08 12.04
C SER A 28 2.14 1.12 12.85
N LEU A 29 2.46 0.03 13.56
CA LEU A 29 3.66 -0.09 14.41
C LEU A 29 4.88 -0.64 13.64
N LEU A 30 4.68 -1.24 12.46
CA LEU A 30 5.78 -1.71 11.61
C LEU A 30 6.81 -0.61 11.26
N PRO A 31 6.43 0.67 11.02
CA PRO A 31 7.40 1.76 10.86
C PRO A 31 7.91 2.34 12.19
N LEU A 32 7.23 2.12 13.32
CA LEU A 32 7.68 2.65 14.63
C LEU A 32 8.86 1.86 15.22
N PHE A 33 9.18 0.69 14.69
CA PHE A 33 10.45 0.01 14.97
C PHE A 33 11.60 0.52 14.07
N SER A 34 11.36 1.51 13.22
CA SER A 34 12.38 2.08 12.32
C SER A 34 13.04 3.37 12.82
N SER A 35 12.64 3.92 13.97
CA SER A 35 13.33 5.11 14.51
C SER A 35 13.31 5.19 16.03
N GLY A 36 14.42 4.78 16.64
CA GLY A 36 14.89 5.31 17.92
C GLY A 36 14.41 4.58 19.17
N GLY A 37 15.18 3.59 19.63
CA GLY A 37 15.15 3.08 21.00
C GLY A 37 15.47 1.60 21.08
N ASN A 38 16.63 1.27 21.68
CA ASN A 38 17.16 -0.07 22.01
C ASN A 38 16.11 -1.16 22.30
N GLY A 39 15.53 -1.73 21.26
CA GLY A 39 14.60 -2.85 21.30
C GLY A 39 14.87 -3.71 20.08
N SER A 40 15.65 -4.76 20.29
CA SER A 40 15.88 -5.93 19.42
C SER A 40 15.21 -5.90 18.04
N THR A 41 15.70 -5.03 17.16
CA THR A 41 15.68 -5.25 15.71
C THR A 41 16.45 -6.54 15.47
N PHE A 42 15.80 -7.55 14.91
CA PHE A 42 16.46 -8.72 14.31
C PHE A 42 17.30 -8.22 13.12
N PHE A 43 18.43 -7.60 13.43
CA PHE A 43 19.47 -7.28 12.47
C PHE A 43 20.13 -8.61 12.11
N PHE A 44 19.77 -9.17 10.95
CA PHE A 44 20.66 -10.06 10.21
C PHE A 44 21.81 -9.24 9.60
N HIS A 45 22.50 -8.44 10.43
CA HIS A 45 23.81 -7.93 10.08
C HIS A 45 24.81 -8.98 10.58
N LYS A 46 25.08 -9.98 9.72
CA LYS A 46 26.41 -10.56 9.76
C LYS A 46 27.35 -9.41 9.43
N LYS A 47 28.11 -8.95 10.42
CA LYS A 47 29.07 -7.85 10.32
C LYS A 47 30.16 -8.08 9.26
N ASP A 48 30.18 -9.26 8.63
CA ASP A 48 31.25 -9.77 7.79
C ASP A 48 30.81 -10.28 6.40
N SER A 49 29.56 -10.06 5.97
CA SER A 49 29.12 -10.54 4.65
C SER A 49 29.02 -9.43 3.61
N ASP A 50 30.18 -8.96 3.14
CA ASP A 50 30.30 -8.00 2.03
C ASP A 50 30.06 -8.62 0.65
N VAL A 51 29.78 -9.93 0.60
CA VAL A 51 29.67 -10.70 -0.64
C VAL A 51 28.32 -11.40 -0.74
N PHE A 52 27.53 -10.97 -1.71
CA PHE A 52 26.31 -11.64 -2.14
C PHE A 52 26.62 -12.60 -3.31
N THR A 53 25.92 -13.72 -3.36
CA THR A 53 25.93 -14.67 -4.49
C THR A 53 24.49 -15.08 -4.79
N ARG A 54 24.22 -15.58 -6.00
CA ARG A 54 22.85 -16.00 -6.37
C ARG A 54 22.28 -17.10 -5.49
N ASP A 55 23.13 -17.90 -4.85
CA ASP A 55 22.70 -18.93 -3.88
C ASP A 55 22.02 -18.34 -2.64
N HIS A 56 22.18 -17.04 -2.38
CA HIS A 56 21.46 -16.32 -1.33
C HIS A 56 19.99 -16.07 -1.68
N VAL A 57 19.59 -16.21 -2.95
CA VAL A 57 18.17 -16.19 -3.33
C VAL A 57 17.56 -17.52 -2.92
N LYS A 58 16.78 -17.53 -1.83
CA LYS A 58 16.27 -18.77 -1.21
C LYS A 58 14.85 -19.14 -1.59
N VAL A 59 14.16 -18.29 -2.35
CA VAL A 59 12.75 -18.49 -2.71
C VAL A 59 12.59 -18.44 -4.21
N ASN A 60 12.00 -19.51 -4.78
CA ASN A 60 11.55 -19.55 -6.16
C ASN A 60 10.02 -19.43 -6.18
N CYS A 61 9.52 -18.25 -6.51
CA CYS A 61 8.09 -18.01 -6.56
C CYS A 61 7.48 -18.47 -7.88
N SER A 62 6.51 -19.39 -7.80
CA SER A 62 5.66 -19.72 -8.95
C SER A 62 4.58 -18.64 -9.18
N GLU A 63 4.17 -17.93 -8.12
CA GLU A 63 3.17 -16.87 -8.16
C GLU A 63 3.76 -15.55 -7.61
N PRO A 64 4.30 -14.69 -8.47
CA PRO A 64 5.07 -13.52 -8.03
C PRO A 64 4.20 -12.41 -7.43
N ILE A 65 4.76 -11.50 -6.63
CA ILE A 65 4.00 -10.41 -5.97
C ILE A 65 3.51 -9.33 -6.93
N CYS A 66 4.27 -9.09 -7.99
CA CYS A 66 3.84 -8.26 -9.11
C CYS A 66 4.24 -8.93 -10.43
N ILE A 67 3.64 -8.47 -11.53
CA ILE A 67 3.80 -9.04 -12.86
C ILE A 67 4.42 -8.02 -13.81
N GLY A 68 4.98 -8.49 -14.92
CA GLY A 68 5.61 -7.67 -15.94
C GLY A 68 7.05 -7.28 -15.61
N HIS A 69 7.54 -6.27 -16.30
CA HIS A 69 8.95 -5.85 -16.32
C HIS A 69 9.49 -5.38 -14.95
N TYR A 70 8.62 -5.05 -13.99
CA TYR A 70 9.01 -4.64 -12.63
C TYR A 70 9.39 -5.80 -11.70
N ARG A 71 8.98 -7.02 -12.04
CA ARG A 71 8.98 -8.18 -11.14
C ARG A 71 10.35 -8.43 -10.50
N GLU A 72 11.39 -8.57 -11.31
CA GLU A 72 12.74 -8.95 -10.89
C GLU A 72 13.54 -7.78 -10.27
N ILE A 73 13.01 -6.57 -10.36
CA ILE A 73 13.64 -5.36 -9.85
C ILE A 73 13.04 -4.97 -8.50
N TYR A 74 11.71 -4.88 -8.43
CA TYR A 74 11.01 -4.27 -7.30
C TYR A 74 10.23 -5.26 -6.43
N CYS A 75 9.96 -6.48 -6.89
CA CYS A 75 9.10 -7.42 -6.16
C CYS A 75 9.83 -8.66 -5.69
N GLU A 76 10.71 -9.20 -6.49
CA GLU A 76 11.46 -10.41 -6.18
C GLU A 76 12.77 -10.45 -6.97
N GLY A 77 13.50 -11.55 -6.87
CA GLY A 77 14.74 -11.74 -7.59
C GLY A 77 15.96 -11.16 -6.90
N ALA A 78 17.12 -11.37 -7.51
CA ALA A 78 18.41 -11.16 -6.88
C ALA A 78 18.69 -9.70 -6.49
N ILE A 79 18.11 -8.71 -7.18
CA ILE A 79 18.22 -7.29 -6.80
C ILE A 79 17.58 -7.06 -5.43
N MET A 80 16.33 -7.51 -5.23
CA MET A 80 15.64 -7.38 -3.94
C MET A 80 16.37 -8.13 -2.82
N TRP A 81 16.87 -9.34 -3.09
CA TRP A 81 17.64 -10.10 -2.11
C TRP A 81 18.96 -9.39 -1.74
N ALA A 82 19.70 -8.86 -2.72
CA ALA A 82 20.92 -8.10 -2.50
C ALA A 82 20.65 -6.82 -1.70
N THR A 83 19.57 -6.09 -2.02
CA THR A 83 19.09 -4.93 -1.26
C THR A 83 18.95 -5.25 0.23
N TRP A 84 18.23 -6.32 0.54
CA TRP A 84 18.00 -6.72 1.93
C TRP A 84 19.27 -7.25 2.60
N TYR A 85 20.07 -8.03 1.88
CA TYR A 85 21.33 -8.60 2.36
C TYR A 85 22.34 -7.51 2.75
N PHE A 86 22.47 -6.47 1.92
CA PHE A 86 23.38 -5.34 2.17
C PHE A 86 22.80 -4.23 3.04
N GLY A 87 21.53 -4.34 3.46
CA GLY A 87 20.86 -3.33 4.26
C GLY A 87 20.66 -2.00 3.53
N LEU A 88 20.30 -2.04 2.23
CA LEU A 88 20.13 -0.89 1.34
C LEU A 88 18.67 -0.65 0.94
N GLN A 89 17.70 -1.06 1.75
CA GLN A 89 16.26 -0.96 1.47
C GLN A 89 15.78 0.48 1.23
N ASN A 90 16.49 1.47 1.77
CA ASN A 90 16.20 2.89 1.60
C ASN A 90 16.98 3.55 0.46
N GLU A 91 17.89 2.81 -0.20
CA GLU A 91 18.78 3.31 -1.26
C GLU A 91 18.55 2.61 -2.60
N CYS A 92 18.09 1.36 -2.60
CA CYS A 92 18.01 0.54 -3.81
C CYS A 92 16.93 -0.55 -3.72
N PRO A 93 16.13 -0.80 -4.77
CA PRO A 93 16.03 0.00 -5.98
C PRO A 93 15.44 1.39 -5.69
N GLY A 94 15.90 2.42 -6.41
CA GLY A 94 15.34 3.77 -6.30
C GLY A 94 13.92 3.86 -6.88
N ASN A 95 13.26 4.99 -6.67
CA ASN A 95 11.86 5.17 -7.07
C ASN A 95 11.61 5.38 -8.57
N ARG A 96 12.66 5.53 -9.39
CA ARG A 96 12.59 5.66 -10.85
C ARG A 96 13.72 4.89 -11.52
N MET A 97 13.39 4.13 -12.56
CA MET A 97 14.35 3.42 -13.41
C MET A 97 14.96 4.36 -14.46
N ARG A 98 16.29 4.36 -14.60
CA ARG A 98 17.00 5.12 -15.64
C ARG A 98 16.93 4.46 -17.01
N PHE A 99 16.85 3.13 -17.05
CA PHE A 99 16.76 2.33 -18.27
C PHE A 99 15.56 1.39 -18.23
N GLU A 100 15.24 0.79 -19.37
CA GLU A 100 14.27 -0.32 -19.43
C GLU A 100 14.71 -1.46 -18.51
N ALA A 101 13.75 -2.21 -17.99
CA ALA A 101 14.02 -3.27 -17.03
C ALA A 101 15.05 -4.29 -17.55
N GLU A 102 14.98 -4.65 -18.84
CA GLU A 102 15.91 -5.60 -19.46
C GLU A 102 17.36 -5.08 -19.46
N VAL A 103 17.55 -3.76 -19.59
CA VAL A 103 18.88 -3.13 -19.53
C VAL A 103 19.39 -3.12 -18.10
N ILE A 104 18.53 -2.79 -17.13
CA ILE A 104 18.89 -2.81 -15.71
C ILE A 104 19.28 -4.21 -15.27
N LEU A 105 18.53 -5.24 -15.67
CA LEU A 105 18.85 -6.63 -15.33
C LEU A 105 20.19 -7.08 -15.93
N LYS A 106 20.51 -6.68 -17.17
CA LYS A 106 21.84 -6.92 -17.77
C LYS A 106 22.98 -6.20 -17.04
N ASN A 107 22.74 -4.96 -16.62
CA ASN A 107 23.71 -4.20 -15.84
C ASN A 107 23.93 -4.83 -14.46
N PHE A 108 22.88 -5.36 -13.84
CA PHE A 108 22.97 -6.10 -12.59
C PHE A 108 23.80 -7.38 -12.75
N ASP A 109 23.55 -8.15 -13.81
CA ASP A 109 24.32 -9.37 -14.11
C ASP A 109 25.82 -9.05 -14.31
N SER A 110 26.13 -7.90 -14.92
CA SER A 110 27.49 -7.43 -15.14
C SER A 110 28.20 -6.93 -13.88
N SER A 111 27.48 -6.80 -12.75
CA SER A 111 28.02 -6.34 -11.47
C SER A 111 28.66 -7.47 -10.64
N PHE A 112 28.51 -8.73 -11.08
CA PHE A 112 29.14 -9.88 -10.45
C PHE A 112 30.55 -10.10 -11.00
N ASP A 113 31.48 -10.52 -10.15
CA ASP A 113 32.81 -10.94 -10.59
C ASP A 113 32.80 -12.28 -11.33
N GLN A 114 33.96 -12.71 -11.83
CA GLN A 114 34.11 -13.98 -12.56
C GLN A 114 33.77 -15.22 -11.72
N GLN A 115 33.73 -15.11 -10.39
CA GLN A 115 33.35 -16.16 -9.46
C GLN A 115 31.87 -16.08 -9.06
N GLY A 116 31.09 -15.17 -9.66
CA GLY A 116 29.67 -14.98 -9.33
C GLY A 116 29.44 -14.30 -7.99
N ARG A 117 30.39 -13.48 -7.52
CA ARG A 117 30.32 -12.71 -6.29
C ARG A 117 29.98 -11.25 -6.58
N LEU A 118 28.99 -10.73 -5.88
CA LEU A 118 28.59 -9.32 -5.89
C LEU A 118 29.04 -8.68 -4.60
N TYR A 119 29.85 -7.63 -4.68
CA TYR A 119 30.30 -6.88 -3.52
C TYR A 119 29.35 -5.72 -3.22
N ARG A 120 29.24 -5.35 -1.93
CA ARG A 120 28.36 -4.25 -1.49
C ARG A 120 28.57 -2.94 -2.26
N GLU A 121 29.84 -2.57 -2.51
CA GLU A 121 30.17 -1.33 -3.23
C GLU A 121 29.87 -1.40 -4.72
N ASP A 122 30.02 -2.56 -5.35
CA ASP A 122 29.62 -2.76 -6.75
C ASP A 122 28.09 -2.74 -6.89
N PHE A 123 27.36 -3.32 -5.93
CA PHE A 123 25.90 -3.20 -5.88
C PHE A 123 25.45 -1.75 -5.67
N ARG A 124 26.09 -0.99 -4.79
CA ARG A 124 25.82 0.46 -4.63
C ARG A 124 26.07 1.25 -5.91
N ARG A 125 27.15 0.92 -6.63
CA ARG A 125 27.47 1.54 -7.92
C ARG A 125 26.40 1.22 -8.95
N PHE A 126 26.03 -0.05 -9.09
CA PHE A 126 24.92 -0.50 -9.90
C PHE A 126 23.65 0.29 -9.59
N CYS A 127 23.29 0.45 -8.31
CA CYS A 127 22.09 1.17 -7.92
C CYS A 127 22.12 2.64 -8.37
N LYS A 128 23.24 3.35 -8.15
CA LYS A 128 23.41 4.75 -8.57
C LYS A 128 23.36 4.94 -10.10
N GLU A 129 23.87 3.97 -10.84
CA GLU A 129 23.93 4.00 -12.31
C GLU A 129 22.60 3.63 -12.97
N ASN A 130 21.73 2.88 -12.29
CA ASN A 130 20.50 2.33 -12.88
C ASN A 130 19.21 2.92 -12.33
N PHE A 131 19.24 3.53 -11.15
CA PHE A 131 18.05 4.12 -10.52
C PHE A 131 18.27 5.59 -10.16
N ASP A 132 17.14 6.28 -10.02
CA ASP A 132 17.01 7.64 -9.54
C ASP A 132 16.04 7.64 -8.35
N ASP A 133 16.27 8.54 -7.39
CA ASP A 133 15.28 8.91 -6.39
C ASP A 133 14.83 10.35 -6.64
N ARG A 134 13.74 10.50 -7.37
CA ARG A 134 13.14 11.80 -7.71
C ARG A 134 11.81 12.00 -6.98
N PRO A 135 11.38 13.25 -6.73
CA PRO A 135 10.01 13.50 -6.31
C PRO A 135 9.03 12.95 -7.36
N TYR A 136 8.26 11.93 -6.97
CA TYR A 136 7.18 11.35 -7.80
C TYR A 136 5.80 11.88 -7.42
N LEU A 137 5.72 12.59 -6.27
CA LEU A 137 4.54 13.32 -5.82
C LEU A 137 4.90 14.77 -5.58
N GLU A 138 3.90 15.63 -5.76
CA GLU A 138 3.92 17.02 -5.36
C GLU A 138 2.70 17.35 -4.51
N GLU A 139 2.78 18.45 -3.76
CA GLU A 139 1.64 18.97 -3.01
C GLU A 139 0.51 19.38 -3.96
N ALA A 140 -0.70 18.96 -3.66
CA ALA A 140 -1.87 19.27 -4.47
C ALA A 140 -2.72 20.36 -3.81
N GLN A 141 -3.22 21.29 -4.63
CA GLN A 141 -4.16 22.30 -4.18
C GLN A 141 -5.54 21.69 -3.93
N VAL A 142 -6.12 21.96 -2.77
CA VAL A 142 -7.48 21.56 -2.39
C VAL A 142 -8.40 22.78 -2.42
N LYS A 143 -9.02 23.03 -3.56
CA LYS A 143 -9.75 24.28 -3.86
C LYS A 143 -10.99 24.51 -2.99
N ASP A 144 -11.59 23.43 -2.52
CA ASP A 144 -12.80 23.43 -1.69
C ASP A 144 -12.50 23.44 -0.18
N TRP A 145 -11.23 23.56 0.22
CA TRP A 145 -10.85 23.75 1.61
C TRP A 145 -11.14 25.18 2.07
N THR A 146 -11.79 25.35 3.22
CA THR A 146 -12.09 26.67 3.81
C THR A 146 -11.80 26.66 5.30
N ALA A 147 -11.17 27.72 5.81
CA ALA A 147 -10.76 27.76 7.23
C ALA A 147 -11.95 27.84 8.21
N ASP A 148 -13.11 28.32 7.74
CA ASP A 148 -14.31 28.51 8.54
C ASP A 148 -15.32 27.39 8.28
N LEU A 149 -15.54 26.57 9.30
CA LEU A 149 -16.49 25.47 9.26
C LEU A 149 -17.53 25.69 10.34
N GLY A 150 -18.75 26.04 9.94
CA GLY A 150 -19.85 26.29 10.87
C GLY A 150 -20.22 25.12 11.79
N PHE A 151 -19.74 23.89 11.53
CA PHE A 151 -19.92 22.79 12.48
C PHE A 151 -18.96 22.89 13.69
N LEU A 152 -17.79 23.52 13.55
CA LEU A 152 -16.82 23.68 14.64
C LEU A 152 -17.40 24.54 15.77
N ASP A 153 -18.31 25.47 15.45
CA ASP A 153 -19.00 26.29 16.44
C ASP A 153 -20.02 25.53 17.28
N ARG A 154 -20.48 24.37 16.79
CA ARG A 154 -21.38 23.48 17.54
C ARG A 154 -20.64 22.63 18.59
N ILE A 155 -19.30 22.63 18.58
CA ILE A 155 -18.48 21.86 19.51
C ILE A 155 -18.28 22.67 20.80
N THR A 156 -19.03 22.31 21.85
CA THR A 156 -18.99 23.02 23.15
C THR A 156 -17.66 22.86 23.89
N SER A 157 -17.01 21.70 23.79
CA SER A 157 -15.75 21.44 24.49
C SER A 157 -14.58 22.15 23.81
N PRO A 158 -13.86 23.07 24.48
CA PRO A 158 -12.75 23.79 23.88
C PRO A 158 -11.64 22.86 23.37
N LYS A 159 -11.33 21.80 24.13
CA LYS A 159 -10.33 20.79 23.73
C LYS A 159 -10.73 20.08 22.44
N MET A 160 -12.00 19.70 22.32
CA MET A 160 -12.50 19.02 21.12
C MET A 160 -12.60 19.98 19.92
N LYS A 161 -12.94 21.25 20.15
CA LYS A 161 -12.95 22.27 19.09
C LYS A 161 -11.53 22.49 18.56
N MET A 162 -10.53 22.64 19.44
CA MET A 162 -9.12 22.74 19.05
C MET A 162 -8.66 21.51 18.27
N PHE A 163 -9.02 20.32 18.74
CA PHE A 163 -8.68 19.07 18.08
C PHE A 163 -9.28 18.95 16.68
N ALA A 164 -10.60 19.18 16.54
CA ALA A 164 -11.27 19.14 15.24
C ALA A 164 -10.71 20.19 14.26
N THR A 165 -10.38 21.38 14.77
CA THR A 165 -9.71 22.44 14.00
C THR A 165 -8.33 21.98 13.51
N ALA A 166 -7.55 21.30 14.35
CA ALA A 166 -6.24 20.78 13.97
C ALA A 166 -6.36 19.70 12.88
N ILE A 167 -7.32 18.77 13.00
CA ILE A 167 -7.58 17.75 11.97
C ILE A 167 -7.96 18.41 10.64
N HIS A 168 -8.86 19.39 10.65
CA HIS A 168 -9.27 20.07 9.43
C HIS A 168 -8.12 20.79 8.71
N LYS A 169 -7.19 21.39 9.47
CA LYS A 169 -6.01 22.08 8.93
C LYS A 169 -4.96 21.14 8.32
N ILE A 170 -5.06 19.84 8.57
CA ILE A 170 -4.09 18.86 8.05
C ILE A 170 -4.41 18.46 6.60
N TRP A 171 -5.66 18.58 6.12
CA TRP A 171 -6.02 18.09 4.79
C TRP A 171 -5.18 18.65 3.63
N PRO A 172 -4.91 19.98 3.55
CA PRO A 172 -4.04 20.51 2.50
C PRO A 172 -2.62 19.95 2.58
N GLN A 173 -2.11 19.67 3.78
CA GLN A 173 -0.76 19.15 3.99
C GLN A 173 -0.62 17.68 3.55
N LEU A 174 -1.71 16.93 3.51
CA LEU A 174 -1.74 15.52 3.09
C LEU A 174 -2.13 15.35 1.61
N ALA A 175 -2.62 16.41 0.96
CA ALA A 175 -3.02 16.37 -0.44
C ALA A 175 -1.81 16.22 -1.36
N ARG A 176 -1.84 15.19 -2.22
CA ARG A 176 -0.78 14.88 -3.18
C ARG A 176 -1.38 14.63 -4.55
N ARG A 177 -0.57 14.88 -5.57
CA ARG A 177 -0.78 14.41 -6.95
C ARG A 177 0.52 13.84 -7.50
N PHE A 178 0.42 12.94 -8.47
CA PHE A 178 1.59 12.48 -9.21
C PHE A 178 2.09 13.61 -10.12
N VAL A 179 3.42 13.71 -10.25
CA VAL A 179 4.06 14.64 -11.19
C VAL A 179 3.93 14.11 -12.62
N ASP A 180 4.02 14.99 -13.62
CA ASP A 180 3.78 14.65 -15.02
C ASP A 180 4.77 13.57 -15.55
N ASP A 181 6.03 13.55 -15.08
CA ASP A 181 7.04 12.54 -15.46
C ASP A 181 6.56 11.10 -15.18
N VAL A 182 5.71 10.89 -14.17
CA VAL A 182 5.15 9.56 -13.84
C VAL A 182 4.14 9.11 -14.90
N PHE A 183 3.40 10.03 -15.52
CA PHE A 183 2.45 9.73 -16.59
C PHE A 183 3.12 9.67 -17.97
N GLU A 184 4.20 10.43 -18.18
CA GLU A 184 5.00 10.40 -19.41
C GLU A 184 5.85 9.13 -19.52
N HIS A 185 6.36 8.61 -18.40
CA HIS A 185 7.22 7.43 -18.33
C HIS A 185 6.69 6.37 -17.35
N PRO A 186 5.45 5.88 -17.52
CA PRO A 186 4.80 5.00 -16.55
C PRO A 186 5.52 3.66 -16.39
N ASP A 187 6.27 3.23 -17.40
CA ASP A 187 7.15 2.05 -17.44
C ASP A 187 8.38 2.18 -16.53
N ARG A 188 8.71 3.39 -16.04
CA ARG A 188 9.90 3.67 -15.24
C ARG A 188 9.64 3.79 -13.74
N TYR A 189 8.37 3.77 -13.33
CA TYR A 189 7.99 3.98 -11.94
C TYR A 189 7.29 2.74 -11.36
N PRO A 190 7.62 2.33 -10.12
CA PRO A 190 6.98 1.21 -9.46
C PRO A 190 5.63 1.60 -8.83
N PHE A 191 4.84 2.44 -9.51
CA PHE A 191 3.60 3.01 -8.98
C PHE A 191 2.40 2.77 -9.90
N LEU A 192 1.24 2.62 -9.29
CA LEU A 192 -0.05 2.74 -9.94
C LEU A 192 -0.49 4.20 -9.82
N ALA A 193 -0.16 5.00 -10.83
CA ALA A 193 -0.52 6.41 -10.83
C ALA A 193 -2.04 6.62 -10.97
N VAL A 194 -2.54 7.69 -10.36
CA VAL A 194 -3.96 8.08 -10.44
C VAL A 194 -4.10 9.55 -10.83
N PRO A 195 -5.08 9.92 -11.68
CA PRO A 195 -5.09 11.22 -12.36
C PRO A 195 -5.55 12.41 -11.50
N TYR A 196 -6.25 12.17 -10.38
CA TYR A 196 -6.74 13.22 -9.50
C TYR A 196 -5.92 13.33 -8.21
N THR A 197 -6.10 14.44 -7.50
CA THR A 197 -5.59 14.60 -6.13
C THR A 197 -6.06 13.46 -5.23
N PHE A 198 -5.12 12.92 -4.44
CA PHE A 198 -5.41 11.98 -3.36
C PHE A 198 -4.80 12.48 -2.05
N LEU A 199 -5.17 11.87 -0.93
CA LEU A 199 -4.55 12.18 0.36
C LEU A 199 -3.78 10.98 0.88
N ILE A 200 -2.61 11.25 1.41
CA ILE A 200 -1.78 10.23 2.06
C ILE A 200 -2.19 10.06 3.53
N PRO A 201 -2.04 8.86 4.13
CA PRO A 201 -2.36 8.63 5.56
C PRO A 201 -1.46 9.39 6.54
N GLY A 202 -0.33 9.90 6.07
CA GLY A 202 0.64 10.71 6.82
C GLY A 202 2.00 10.78 6.13
N ASN A 203 2.87 11.69 6.57
CA ASN A 203 4.13 12.03 5.88
C ASN A 203 5.14 10.88 5.73
N LEU A 204 5.07 9.86 6.60
CA LEU A 204 5.93 8.67 6.52
C LEU A 204 5.50 7.68 5.43
N VAL A 205 4.28 7.84 4.91
CA VAL A 205 3.67 6.92 3.95
C VAL A 205 3.21 7.75 2.77
N GLN A 206 4.07 7.87 1.76
CA GLN A 206 3.87 8.76 0.61
C GLN A 206 3.12 8.05 -0.53
N MET A 207 1.99 7.41 -0.24
CA MET A 207 1.12 6.77 -1.23
C MET A 207 -0.32 6.68 -0.72
N TYR A 208 -1.30 6.55 -1.62
CA TYR A 208 -2.68 6.25 -1.22
C TYR A 208 -2.82 4.77 -0.80
N TYR A 209 -3.69 4.53 0.19
CA TYR A 209 -4.04 3.20 0.71
C TYR A 209 -5.55 3.02 0.69
N TYR A 210 -6.02 1.84 0.31
CA TYR A 210 -7.43 1.65 -0.03
C TYR A 210 -8.38 1.86 1.15
N TRP A 211 -8.28 1.07 2.22
CA TRP A 211 -9.21 1.21 3.35
C TRP A 211 -8.98 2.50 4.15
N ASP A 212 -7.75 3.05 4.15
CA ASP A 212 -7.43 4.33 4.78
C ASP A 212 -8.21 5.45 4.10
N THR A 213 -8.38 5.35 2.78
CA THR A 213 -9.13 6.32 1.97
C THR A 213 -10.59 6.44 2.43
N PHE A 214 -11.20 5.40 2.99
CA PHE A 214 -12.58 5.50 3.50
C PHE A 214 -12.69 6.52 4.64
N TRP A 215 -11.74 6.50 5.58
CA TRP A 215 -11.73 7.43 6.70
C TRP A 215 -11.36 8.85 6.26
N ILE A 216 -10.47 8.95 5.27
CA ILE A 216 -10.13 10.22 4.61
C ILE A 216 -11.39 10.82 3.97
N VAL A 217 -12.12 10.06 3.14
CA VAL A 217 -13.35 10.53 2.47
C VAL A 217 -14.36 11.03 3.51
N ARG A 218 -14.60 10.29 4.59
CA ARG A 218 -15.49 10.76 5.67
C ARG A 218 -15.01 12.06 6.31
N GLY A 219 -13.70 12.18 6.56
CA GLY A 219 -13.10 13.40 7.10
C GLY A 219 -13.23 14.62 6.17
N LEU A 220 -13.03 14.40 4.87
CA LEU A 220 -13.22 15.41 3.82
C LEU A 220 -14.69 15.87 3.76
N LEU A 221 -15.65 14.94 3.79
CA LEU A 221 -17.07 15.26 3.75
C LEU A 221 -17.52 16.06 4.98
N LEU A 222 -17.04 15.70 6.18
CA LEU A 222 -17.26 16.49 7.39
C LEU A 222 -16.64 17.89 7.28
N SER A 223 -15.51 17.99 6.59
CA SER A 223 -14.80 19.24 6.29
C SER A 223 -15.40 20.02 5.12
N GLN A 224 -16.56 19.60 4.60
CA GLN A 224 -17.24 20.19 3.44
C GLN A 224 -16.43 20.16 2.13
N MET A 225 -15.37 19.34 2.07
CA MET A 225 -14.49 19.18 0.91
C MET A 225 -15.02 18.13 -0.06
N LYS A 226 -16.21 18.38 -0.62
CA LYS A 226 -16.91 17.42 -1.49
C LYS A 226 -16.21 17.25 -2.84
N GLU A 227 -15.64 18.30 -3.42
CA GLU A 227 -14.95 18.21 -4.71
C GLU A 227 -13.67 17.37 -4.58
N THR A 228 -12.91 17.59 -3.50
CA THR A 228 -11.74 16.77 -3.18
C THR A 228 -12.15 15.31 -2.94
N ALA A 229 -13.23 15.06 -2.19
CA ALA A 229 -13.75 13.71 -2.00
C ALA A 229 -14.16 13.03 -3.32
N ARG A 230 -14.81 13.76 -4.24
CA ARG A 230 -15.17 13.26 -5.58
C ARG A 230 -13.93 12.83 -6.37
N GLY A 231 -12.88 13.65 -6.38
CA GLY A 231 -11.60 13.32 -7.04
C GLY A 231 -10.96 12.04 -6.49
N VAL A 232 -10.97 11.88 -5.16
CA VAL A 232 -10.48 10.67 -4.49
C VAL A 232 -11.28 9.41 -4.90
N LEU A 233 -12.60 9.51 -5.04
CA LEU A 233 -13.44 8.40 -5.52
C LEU A 233 -13.19 8.08 -6.99
N LEU A 234 -12.98 9.10 -7.83
CA LEU A 234 -12.62 8.91 -9.24
C LEU A 234 -11.25 8.22 -9.39
N ASN A 235 -10.30 8.48 -8.50
CA ASN A 235 -9.04 7.72 -8.45
C ASN A 235 -9.27 6.22 -8.17
N MET A 236 -10.15 5.88 -7.24
CA MET A 236 -10.48 4.48 -6.95
C MET A 236 -11.19 3.80 -8.13
N ALA A 237 -12.10 4.51 -8.81
CA ALA A 237 -12.71 4.03 -10.04
C ALA A 237 -11.70 3.85 -11.18
N HIS A 238 -10.76 4.78 -11.33
CA HIS A 238 -9.66 4.66 -12.28
C HIS A 238 -8.83 3.39 -12.01
N VAL A 239 -8.42 3.17 -10.76
CA VAL A 239 -7.69 1.96 -10.35
C VAL A 239 -8.47 0.69 -10.71
N LEU A 240 -9.78 0.66 -10.45
CA LEU A 240 -10.65 -0.45 -10.85
C LEU A 240 -10.67 -0.65 -12.37
N GLN A 241 -10.68 0.42 -13.15
CA GLN A 241 -10.63 0.35 -14.61
C GLN A 241 -9.33 -0.27 -15.12
N VAL A 242 -8.16 0.14 -14.60
CA VAL A 242 -6.85 -0.37 -15.05
C VAL A 242 -6.45 -1.72 -14.45
N ARG A 243 -6.88 -2.05 -13.21
CA ARG A 243 -6.41 -3.25 -12.49
C ARG A 243 -7.52 -4.27 -12.16
N GLY A 244 -8.78 -3.91 -12.37
CA GLY A 244 -9.94 -4.76 -12.07
C GLY A 244 -10.29 -4.87 -10.59
N HIS A 245 -9.43 -4.39 -9.68
CA HIS A 245 -9.65 -4.33 -8.24
C HIS A 245 -8.82 -3.19 -7.64
N ILE A 246 -9.18 -2.75 -6.43
CA ILE A 246 -8.38 -1.76 -5.70
C ILE A 246 -7.32 -2.52 -4.87
N PRO A 247 -6.02 -2.33 -5.14
CA PRO A 247 -4.95 -2.96 -4.37
C PRO A 247 -4.82 -2.30 -2.99
N ASN A 248 -4.02 -2.89 -2.10
CA ASN A 248 -3.76 -2.32 -0.77
C ASN A 248 -3.25 -0.87 -0.86
N SER A 249 -2.31 -0.59 -1.77
CA SER A 249 -1.79 0.76 -2.03
C SER A 249 -1.45 0.96 -3.50
N GLY A 250 -1.17 2.20 -3.88
CA GLY A 250 -0.68 2.57 -5.21
C GLY A 250 0.75 2.13 -5.55
N ASN A 251 1.38 1.26 -4.76
CA ASN A 251 2.69 0.70 -5.08
C ASN A 251 2.52 -0.63 -5.84
N ILE A 252 3.34 -0.89 -6.86
CA ILE A 252 3.28 -2.14 -7.63
C ILE A 252 3.51 -3.39 -6.77
N GLN A 253 4.23 -3.27 -5.65
CA GLN A 253 4.44 -4.35 -4.68
C GLN A 253 3.13 -4.77 -3.98
N SER A 254 2.07 -3.98 -4.06
CA SER A 254 0.76 -4.25 -3.43
C SER A 254 -0.27 -4.82 -4.39
N VAL A 255 0.01 -4.94 -5.69
CA VAL A 255 -1.03 -5.10 -6.73
C VAL A 255 -1.72 -6.46 -6.79
N ARG A 256 -1.25 -7.47 -6.05
CA ARG A 256 -1.90 -8.80 -5.98
C ARG A 256 -2.71 -9.02 -4.71
N ARG A 257 -2.76 -8.02 -3.82
CA ARG A 257 -3.55 -8.02 -2.58
C ARG A 257 -4.45 -6.79 -2.51
N SER A 258 -5.67 -6.99 -2.02
CA SER A 258 -6.59 -5.90 -1.71
C SER A 258 -6.62 -5.65 -0.20
N GLN A 259 -7.50 -4.75 0.22
CA GLN A 259 -7.82 -4.44 1.62
C GLN A 259 -9.34 -4.60 1.81
N PRO A 260 -9.89 -4.38 3.02
CA PRO A 260 -11.34 -4.42 3.21
C PRO A 260 -12.11 -3.60 2.16
N PRO A 261 -13.06 -4.20 1.43
CA PRO A 261 -13.72 -3.55 0.29
C PRO A 261 -14.77 -2.54 0.77
N VAL A 262 -14.34 -1.30 0.96
CA VAL A 262 -15.14 -0.21 1.51
C VAL A 262 -15.51 0.86 0.48
N PHE A 263 -15.18 0.69 -0.81
CA PHE A 263 -15.47 1.68 -1.86
C PHE A 263 -16.96 1.99 -2.00
N THR A 264 -17.85 0.98 -1.96
CA THR A 264 -19.31 1.20 -1.95
C THR A 264 -19.75 2.07 -0.77
N LEU A 265 -19.12 1.91 0.40
CA LEU A 265 -19.40 2.75 1.56
C LEU A 265 -18.92 4.18 1.35
N MET A 266 -17.75 4.38 0.73
CA MET A 266 -17.25 5.71 0.39
C MET A 266 -18.20 6.44 -0.59
N VAL A 267 -18.67 5.74 -1.62
CA VAL A 267 -19.61 6.29 -2.61
C VAL A 267 -20.95 6.63 -1.96
N ARG A 268 -21.47 5.75 -1.09
CA ARG A 268 -22.69 6.02 -0.32
C ARG A 268 -22.53 7.29 0.53
N ASP A 269 -21.47 7.38 1.33
CA ASP A 269 -21.23 8.52 2.21
C ASP A 269 -21.11 9.82 1.39
N TYR A 270 -20.47 9.78 0.22
CA TYR A 270 -20.42 10.92 -0.71
C TYR A 270 -21.81 11.29 -1.26
N TYR A 271 -22.61 10.32 -1.68
CA TYR A 271 -23.95 10.57 -2.19
C TYR A 271 -24.86 11.16 -1.10
N GLU A 272 -24.83 10.62 0.12
CA GLU A 272 -25.59 11.16 1.25
C GLU A 272 -25.21 12.61 1.56
N ALA A 273 -23.93 12.96 1.42
CA ALA A 273 -23.46 14.32 1.66
C ALA A 273 -23.73 15.29 0.49
N SER A 274 -23.73 14.82 -0.75
CA SER A 274 -23.79 15.66 -1.96
C SER A 274 -25.16 15.71 -2.62
N GLY A 275 -25.94 14.63 -2.56
CA GLY A 275 -27.14 14.43 -3.37
C GLY A 275 -26.87 14.24 -4.87
N ASP A 276 -25.61 14.05 -5.26
CA ASP A 276 -25.17 14.03 -6.66
C ASP A 276 -25.54 12.69 -7.35
N LYS A 277 -26.75 12.67 -7.91
CA LYS A 277 -27.27 11.51 -8.66
C LYS A 277 -26.51 11.25 -9.97
N GLN A 278 -25.95 12.29 -10.58
CA GLN A 278 -25.20 12.16 -11.83
C GLN A 278 -23.90 11.41 -11.58
N PHE A 279 -23.15 11.82 -10.55
CA PHE A 279 -21.94 11.10 -10.13
C PHE A 279 -22.24 9.67 -9.68
N LEU A 280 -23.36 9.45 -8.97
CA LEU A 280 -23.76 8.10 -8.58
C LEU A 280 -23.98 7.21 -9.82
N ALA A 281 -24.65 7.72 -10.87
CA ALA A 281 -24.82 6.99 -12.12
C ALA A 281 -23.48 6.71 -12.83
N GLU A 282 -22.55 7.66 -12.80
CA GLU A 282 -21.20 7.55 -13.36
C GLU A 282 -20.35 6.47 -12.66
N ILE A 283 -20.47 6.35 -11.33
CA ILE A 283 -19.57 5.52 -10.52
C ILE A 283 -20.06 4.06 -10.33
N ILE A 284 -21.35 3.78 -10.55
CA ILE A 284 -21.95 2.44 -10.42
C ILE A 284 -21.16 1.35 -11.19
N PRO A 285 -20.73 1.55 -12.45
CA PRO A 285 -19.94 0.55 -13.17
C PRO A 285 -18.64 0.16 -12.46
N ALA A 286 -18.03 1.08 -11.70
CA ALA A 286 -16.84 0.80 -10.90
C ALA A 286 -17.18 -0.08 -9.69
N LEU A 287 -18.29 0.22 -8.98
CA LEU A 287 -18.78 -0.60 -7.87
C LEU A 287 -19.08 -2.04 -8.30
N GLU A 288 -19.74 -2.21 -9.44
CA GLU A 288 -20.02 -3.54 -10.00
C GLU A 288 -18.74 -4.28 -10.37
N ARG A 289 -17.75 -3.58 -10.92
CA ARG A 289 -16.44 -4.17 -11.27
C ARG A 289 -15.74 -4.71 -10.03
N GLU A 290 -15.73 -3.95 -8.93
CA GLU A 290 -15.13 -4.41 -7.68
C GLU A 290 -15.88 -5.63 -7.12
N LEU A 291 -17.21 -5.57 -7.05
CA LEU A 291 -18.03 -6.68 -6.55
C LEU A 291 -17.82 -7.95 -7.37
N ASN A 292 -17.81 -7.83 -8.70
CA ASN A 292 -17.58 -8.96 -9.59
C ASN A 292 -16.17 -9.53 -9.43
N TRP A 293 -15.16 -8.69 -9.20
CA TRP A 293 -13.81 -9.17 -8.91
C TRP A 293 -13.76 -9.96 -7.60
N TRP A 294 -14.38 -9.48 -6.51
CA TRP A 294 -14.47 -10.22 -5.25
C TRP A 294 -15.21 -11.54 -5.43
N ARG A 295 -16.34 -11.52 -6.14
CA ARG A 295 -17.12 -12.73 -6.43
C ARG A 295 -16.34 -13.77 -7.22
N LYS A 296 -15.52 -13.33 -8.18
CA LYS A 296 -14.73 -14.24 -9.02
C LYS A 296 -13.47 -14.77 -8.33
N ASN A 297 -12.79 -13.92 -7.54
CA ASN A 297 -11.42 -14.21 -7.09
C ASN A 297 -11.28 -14.49 -5.58
N ARG A 298 -12.33 -14.21 -4.79
CA ARG A 298 -12.25 -14.22 -3.32
C ARG A 298 -13.40 -14.97 -2.65
N THR A 299 -14.21 -15.71 -3.40
CA THR A 299 -15.25 -16.57 -2.82
C THR A 299 -14.73 -17.96 -2.51
N VAL A 300 -15.21 -18.53 -1.40
CA VAL A 300 -15.00 -19.93 -1.02
C VAL A 300 -16.34 -20.56 -0.64
N VAL A 301 -16.50 -21.85 -0.92
CA VAL A 301 -17.66 -22.62 -0.47
C VAL A 301 -17.33 -23.19 0.91
N VAL A 302 -18.14 -22.83 1.90
CA VAL A 302 -18.04 -23.31 3.27
C VAL A 302 -19.16 -24.32 3.50
N HIS A 303 -18.79 -25.54 3.88
CA HIS A 303 -19.74 -26.57 4.26
C HIS A 303 -19.96 -26.54 5.78
N LEU A 304 -21.22 -26.40 6.21
CA LEU A 304 -21.59 -26.51 7.61
C LEU A 304 -22.17 -27.91 7.84
N GLU A 305 -21.32 -28.85 8.26
CA GLU A 305 -21.71 -30.25 8.51
C GLU A 305 -22.90 -30.37 9.46
N SER A 306 -22.98 -29.50 10.48
CA SER A 306 -24.07 -29.46 11.44
C SER A 306 -25.45 -29.17 10.84
N LYS A 307 -25.49 -28.55 9.66
CA LYS A 307 -26.72 -28.22 8.92
C LYS A 307 -26.86 -28.97 7.60
N ASN A 308 -25.83 -29.71 7.19
CA ASN A 308 -25.72 -30.30 5.85
C ASN A 308 -25.97 -29.25 4.73
N GLU A 309 -25.49 -28.02 4.93
CA GLU A 309 -25.70 -26.88 4.03
C GLU A 309 -24.37 -26.32 3.51
N GLN A 310 -24.42 -25.65 2.35
CA GLN A 310 -23.28 -24.97 1.75
C GLN A 310 -23.53 -23.46 1.67
N TYR A 311 -22.51 -22.68 1.99
CA TYR A 311 -22.56 -21.22 1.97
C TYR A 311 -21.41 -20.67 1.14
N ILE A 312 -21.66 -19.59 0.40
CA ILE A 312 -20.59 -18.83 -0.25
C ILE A 312 -20.14 -17.73 0.72
N ALA A 313 -18.87 -17.76 1.09
CA ALA A 313 -18.23 -16.73 1.89
C ALA A 313 -17.12 -16.03 1.10
N TYR A 314 -16.74 -14.83 1.53
CA TYR A 314 -15.57 -14.13 0.99
C TYR A 314 -14.38 -14.30 1.92
N GLN A 315 -13.18 -14.44 1.36
CA GLN A 315 -11.93 -14.60 2.09
C GLN A 315 -10.89 -13.56 1.64
N TYR A 316 -10.15 -13.01 2.61
CA TYR A 316 -8.91 -12.30 2.31
C TYR A 316 -7.80 -13.30 1.97
N ARG A 317 -7.21 -13.12 0.79
CA ARG A 317 -6.12 -13.96 0.28
C ARG A 317 -5.26 -13.11 -0.65
N THR A 318 -3.98 -13.42 -0.76
CA THR A 318 -3.16 -12.97 -1.88
C THR A 318 -2.90 -14.13 -2.84
N MET A 319 -2.77 -13.84 -4.12
CA MET A 319 -2.41 -14.87 -5.10
C MET A 319 -0.91 -15.19 -5.04
N ALA A 320 -0.09 -14.28 -4.49
CA ALA A 320 1.35 -14.45 -4.45
C ALA A 320 1.77 -15.45 -3.37
N ASN A 321 2.78 -16.26 -3.67
CA ASN A 321 3.41 -17.20 -2.75
C ASN A 321 4.86 -16.81 -2.45
N CYS A 322 5.13 -15.50 -2.36
CA CYS A 322 6.44 -14.96 -2.02
C CYS A 322 6.41 -14.21 -0.69
N PRO A 323 7.55 -14.14 0.02
CA PRO A 323 7.73 -13.14 1.06
C PRO A 323 7.55 -11.73 0.49
N ARG A 324 6.94 -10.84 1.27
CA ARG A 324 6.61 -9.48 0.79
C ARG A 324 7.87 -8.65 0.56
N PRO A 325 7.96 -7.82 -0.50
CA PRO A 325 9.21 -7.12 -0.82
C PRO A 325 9.53 -6.06 0.26
N GLU A 326 8.49 -5.47 0.87
CA GLU A 326 8.61 -4.54 2.00
C GLU A 326 9.00 -5.21 3.33
N SER A 327 9.02 -6.54 3.39
CA SER A 327 9.34 -7.31 4.60
C SER A 327 10.08 -8.61 4.28
N LEU A 328 10.90 -8.62 3.21
CA LEU A 328 11.39 -9.83 2.56
C LEU A 328 12.07 -10.79 3.53
N MET A 329 13.06 -10.29 4.28
CA MET A 329 13.82 -11.11 5.21
C MET A 329 12.96 -11.57 6.39
N LEU A 330 12.10 -10.70 6.91
CA LEU A 330 11.21 -11.04 8.02
C LEU A 330 10.26 -12.18 7.63
N ASP A 331 9.57 -12.03 6.49
CA ASP A 331 8.63 -13.02 5.98
C ASP A 331 9.33 -14.33 5.61
N TYR A 332 10.56 -14.27 5.09
CA TYR A 332 11.37 -15.45 4.78
C TYR A 332 11.74 -16.22 6.04
N TYR A 333 12.38 -15.58 7.03
CA TYR A 333 12.81 -16.25 8.25
C TYR A 333 11.63 -16.76 9.07
N PHE A 334 10.53 -16.00 9.13
CA PHE A 334 9.31 -16.45 9.79
C PHE A 334 8.75 -17.73 9.17
N ALA A 335 8.80 -17.86 7.84
CA ALA A 335 8.37 -19.09 7.17
C ALA A 335 9.33 -20.26 7.42
N MET A 336 10.65 -20.01 7.42
CA MET A 336 11.66 -21.04 7.69
C MET A 336 11.62 -21.60 9.12
N GLU A 337 11.21 -20.78 10.08
CA GLU A 337 11.03 -21.20 11.48
C GLU A 337 9.70 -21.91 11.73
N SER A 338 8.79 -21.92 10.74
CA SER A 338 7.50 -22.56 10.86
C SER A 338 7.63 -24.09 10.82
N SER A 339 6.87 -24.77 11.69
CA SER A 339 6.73 -26.23 11.65
C SER A 339 5.82 -26.72 10.52
N ARG A 340 5.43 -25.86 9.57
CA ARG A 340 4.55 -26.20 8.46
C ARG A 340 5.37 -26.39 7.21
N ASP A 341 5.16 -27.52 6.54
CA ASP A 341 5.87 -27.84 5.29
C ASP A 341 5.38 -27.02 4.09
N ASP A 342 4.24 -26.32 4.22
CA ASP A 342 3.64 -25.49 3.16
C ASP A 342 4.01 -24.00 3.36
N LEU A 343 5.22 -23.66 2.94
CA LEU A 343 5.74 -22.28 2.99
C LEU A 343 4.94 -21.33 2.09
N GLU A 344 4.43 -21.83 0.97
CA GLU A 344 3.58 -21.07 0.06
C GLU A 344 2.28 -20.64 0.72
N PHE A 345 1.69 -21.50 1.57
CA PHE A 345 0.56 -21.12 2.40
C PHE A 345 0.89 -19.99 3.38
N ILE A 346 2.08 -20.00 3.98
CA ILE A 346 2.48 -18.95 4.94
C ILE A 346 2.54 -17.59 4.27
N TRP A 347 3.09 -17.52 3.06
CA TRP A 347 3.21 -16.26 2.32
C TRP A 347 1.91 -15.84 1.62
N SER A 348 1.08 -16.79 1.18
CA SER A 348 -0.17 -16.51 0.46
C SER A 348 -1.39 -16.25 1.37
N SER A 349 -1.31 -16.68 2.62
CA SER A 349 -2.33 -16.49 3.65
C SER A 349 -1.83 -15.53 4.71
N THR A 350 -2.25 -14.27 4.68
CA THR A 350 -2.07 -13.34 5.80
C THR A 350 -2.94 -13.69 7.03
N ASN A 351 -3.45 -14.92 7.13
CA ASN A 351 -4.19 -15.41 8.28
C ASN A 351 -3.54 -16.69 8.82
N ARG A 352 -2.86 -16.54 9.97
CA ARG A 352 -3.20 -17.31 11.16
C ARG A 352 -3.23 -16.39 12.37
#